data_AF-A0A7S2WM71-F1
#
_entry.id   AF-A0A7S2WM71-F1
#
_cell.length_a   1.000
_cell.length_b   1.000
_cell.length_c   1.000
_cell.angle_alpha   90.00
_cell.angle_beta   90.00
_cell.angle_gamma   90.00
#
_symmetry.space_group_name_H-M   'P 1'
#
loop_
_entity.id
_entity.type
_entity.pdbx_description
1 polymer ?
#
loop_
_entity_poly.entity_id
_entity_poly.type
_entity_poly.pdbx_seq_one_letter_code
_entity_poly.pdbx_strand_id
1 'polypeptide(L)'
;MEQCGEDGPKAIAEWKALRERLRTLGGSTQAVALLNLRQDAGFLATTAGSLPFVLQNPDVFADLSLTFDDLSKTVDEFVTVPFLRNFIDTMCIFCGFPAKGAMTAHLLYILERFFEETAAFSVPIGGTCELGNTLQRGLEKYGGKLQLNAHVDEILIENGRAVGVRL
;
A
#
# COMPACT_ATOMS: atom_id res chain seq x y z
N MET A 1 -14.36 15.31 24.69
CA MET A 1 -15.16 16.21 23.82
C MET A 1 -14.73 17.66 23.89
N GLU A 2 -14.01 18.08 24.95
CA GLU A 2 -13.58 19.47 25.16
C GLU A 2 -12.50 19.99 24.19
N GLN A 3 -11.97 19.13 23.31
CA GLN A 3 -10.87 19.45 22.37
C GLN A 3 -11.27 19.41 20.90
N CYS A 4 -12.54 19.15 20.56
CA CYS A 4 -12.98 19.13 19.18
C CYS A 4 -13.63 20.47 18.82
N GLY A 5 -13.27 21.05 17.67
CA GLY A 5 -13.97 22.22 17.11
C GLY A 5 -15.45 21.92 16.83
N GLU A 6 -16.22 22.93 16.42
CA GLU A 6 -17.67 22.84 16.23
C GLU A 6 -18.10 21.67 15.30
N ASP A 7 -17.29 21.37 14.28
CA ASP A 7 -17.52 20.24 13.35
C ASP A 7 -17.07 18.87 13.86
N GLY A 8 -16.56 18.76 15.10
CA GLY A 8 -15.98 17.55 15.66
C GLY A 8 -16.85 16.30 15.56
N PRO A 9 -18.13 16.34 16.01
CA PRO A 9 -19.03 15.20 15.88
C PRO A 9 -19.26 14.76 14.43
N LYS A 10 -19.36 15.73 13.50
CA LYS A 10 -19.54 15.47 12.07
C LYS A 10 -18.28 14.83 11.48
N ALA A 11 -17.10 15.37 11.77
CA ALA A 11 -15.82 14.80 11.33
C ALA A 11 -15.65 13.35 11.81
N ILE A 12 -16.05 13.02 13.03
CA ILE A 12 -16.01 11.65 13.55
C ILE A 12 -16.96 10.73 12.75
N ALA A 13 -18.16 11.20 12.41
CA ALA A 13 -19.12 10.42 11.64
C ALA A 13 -18.64 10.18 10.20
N GLU A 14 -18.17 11.22 9.51
CA GLU A 14 -17.59 11.15 8.16
C GLU A 14 -16.37 10.22 8.13
N TRP A 15 -15.48 10.32 9.12
CA TRP A 15 -14.31 9.46 9.25
C TRP A 15 -14.67 7.98 9.40
N LYS A 16 -15.68 7.67 10.24
CA LYS A 16 -16.15 6.30 10.41
C LYS A 16 -16.74 5.74 9.13
N ALA A 17 -17.53 6.54 8.41
CA ALA A 17 -18.13 6.13 7.13
C ALA A 17 -17.06 5.86 6.06
N LEU A 18 -16.08 6.77 5.94
CA LEU A 18 -14.94 6.59 5.04
C LEU A 18 -14.14 5.32 5.40
N ARG A 19 -13.79 5.12 6.68
CA ARG A 19 -13.06 3.93 7.14
C ARG A 19 -13.81 2.64 6.87
N GLU A 20 -15.12 2.63 7.05
CA GLU A 20 -15.94 1.45 6.78
C GLU A 20 -15.94 1.11 5.28
N ARG A 21 -16.11 2.12 4.40
CA ARG A 21 -16.01 1.92 2.95
C ARG A 21 -14.63 1.42 2.54
N LEU A 22 -13.57 2.02 3.10
CA LEU A 22 -12.19 1.61 2.84
C LEU A 22 -11.96 0.17 3.32
N ARG A 23 -12.52 -0.27 4.45
CA ARG A 23 -12.38 -1.65 4.92
C ARG A 23 -13.04 -2.67 4.00
N THR A 24 -14.22 -2.36 3.47
CA THR A 24 -14.88 -3.19 2.45
C THR A 24 -14.03 -3.34 1.18
N LEU A 25 -13.45 -2.23 0.71
CA LEU A 25 -12.55 -2.21 -0.44
C LEU A 25 -11.20 -2.92 -0.16
N GLY A 26 -10.66 -2.77 1.05
CA GLY A 26 -9.43 -3.41 1.51
C GLY A 26 -9.56 -4.93 1.60
N GLY A 27 -10.64 -5.42 2.20
CA GLY A 27 -10.97 -6.86 2.23
C GLY A 27 -11.10 -7.44 0.82
N SER A 28 -11.71 -6.69 -0.09
CA SER A 28 -11.81 -7.04 -1.52
C SER A 28 -10.44 -7.19 -2.19
N THR A 29 -9.51 -6.28 -1.88
CA THR A 29 -8.15 -6.25 -2.46
C THR A 29 -7.22 -7.31 -1.86
N GLN A 30 -7.35 -7.61 -0.56
CA GLN A 30 -6.58 -8.69 0.08
C GLN A 30 -7.04 -10.08 -0.42
N ALA A 31 -8.34 -10.25 -0.65
CA ALA A 31 -8.89 -11.49 -1.20
C ALA A 31 -8.49 -11.71 -2.66
N VAL A 32 -8.46 -10.62 -3.45
CA VAL A 32 -7.95 -10.61 -4.82
C VAL A 32 -6.52 -10.06 -4.78
N ALA A 33 -5.62 -10.75 -4.09
CA ALA A 33 -4.22 -10.33 -3.96
C ALA A 33 -3.71 -9.83 -5.31
N LEU A 34 -3.37 -8.54 -5.40
CA LEU A 34 -3.04 -7.88 -6.69
C LEU A 34 -1.90 -8.59 -7.43
N LEU A 35 -1.04 -9.32 -6.71
CA LEU A 35 0.01 -10.20 -7.22
C LEU A 35 -0.49 -11.39 -8.06
N ASN A 36 -1.75 -11.78 -7.89
CA ASN A 36 -2.41 -12.87 -8.60
C ASN A 36 -3.16 -12.38 -9.85
N LEU A 37 -3.26 -11.07 -10.09
CA LEU A 37 -3.85 -10.50 -11.32
C LEU A 37 -2.88 -10.63 -12.49
N ARG A 38 -2.63 -11.87 -12.91
CA ARG A 38 -1.94 -12.17 -14.16
C ARG A 38 -2.90 -11.92 -15.32
N GLN A 39 -2.39 -11.40 -16.44
CA GLN A 39 -3.17 -11.19 -17.67
C GLN A 39 -3.29 -12.46 -18.53
N ASP A 40 -2.83 -13.61 -18.02
CA ASP A 40 -2.84 -14.90 -18.71
C ASP A 40 -3.81 -15.89 -18.05
N ALA A 41 -3.99 -17.06 -18.67
CA ALA A 41 -4.86 -18.12 -18.16
C ALA A 41 -4.45 -18.63 -16.75
N GLY A 42 -3.25 -18.28 -16.27
CA GLY A 42 -2.78 -18.54 -14.90
C GLY A 42 -3.51 -17.72 -13.83
N PHE A 43 -4.29 -16.70 -14.23
CA PHE A 43 -5.22 -15.98 -13.37
C PHE A 43 -6.15 -16.94 -12.60
N LEU A 44 -6.81 -17.86 -13.30
CA LEU A 44 -7.77 -18.79 -12.68
C LEU A 44 -7.13 -19.68 -11.59
N ALA A 45 -5.89 -20.10 -11.79
CA ALA A 45 -5.17 -20.91 -10.82
C ALA A 45 -4.75 -20.11 -9.57
N THR A 46 -4.42 -18.83 -9.75
CA THR A 46 -3.95 -17.94 -8.68
C THR A 46 -5.10 -17.28 -7.91
N THR A 47 -6.29 -17.14 -8.51
CA THR A 47 -7.51 -16.64 -7.85
C THR A 47 -8.42 -17.74 -7.31
N ALA A 48 -8.08 -19.03 -7.48
CA ALA A 48 -8.89 -20.14 -6.97
C ALA A 48 -9.06 -20.11 -5.44
N GLY A 49 -8.04 -19.66 -4.70
CA GLY A 49 -8.12 -19.47 -3.25
C GLY A 49 -9.06 -18.33 -2.82
N SER A 50 -9.31 -17.37 -3.71
CA SER A 50 -10.19 -16.21 -3.50
C SER A 50 -11.67 -16.54 -3.71
N LEU A 51 -11.98 -17.70 -4.31
CA LEU A 51 -13.32 -18.03 -4.81
C LEU A 51 -14.42 -18.00 -3.72
N PRO A 52 -14.21 -18.52 -2.50
CA PRO A 52 -15.23 -18.45 -1.44
C PRO A 52 -15.54 -17.02 -1.01
N PHE A 53 -14.54 -16.14 -1.00
CA PHE A 53 -14.69 -14.74 -0.64
C PHE A 53 -15.46 -13.96 -1.71
N VAL A 54 -15.11 -14.19 -2.97
CA VAL A 54 -15.79 -13.60 -4.14
C VAL A 54 -17.25 -14.04 -4.23
N LEU A 55 -17.55 -15.30 -3.91
CA LEU A 55 -18.93 -15.80 -3.88
C LEU A 55 -19.79 -15.15 -2.78
N GLN A 56 -19.17 -14.78 -1.66
CA GLN A 56 -19.85 -14.07 -0.56
C GLN A 56 -19.94 -12.56 -0.79
N ASN A 57 -19.06 -12.01 -1.64
CA ASN A 57 -18.95 -10.58 -1.92
C ASN A 57 -18.84 -10.39 -3.45
N PRO A 58 -19.92 -10.61 -4.22
CA PRO A 58 -19.88 -10.54 -5.68
C PRO A 58 -19.53 -9.14 -6.21
N ASP A 59 -19.78 -8.12 -5.39
CA ASP A 59 -19.54 -6.71 -5.71
C ASP A 59 -18.05 -6.34 -5.76
N VAL A 60 -17.18 -7.24 -5.27
CA VAL A 60 -15.71 -7.10 -5.25
C VAL A 60 -15.15 -6.70 -6.61
N PHE A 61 -15.68 -7.24 -7.71
CA PHE A 61 -15.18 -6.92 -9.05
C PHE A 61 -15.65 -5.56 -9.58
N ALA A 62 -16.83 -5.09 -9.18
CA ALA A 62 -17.28 -3.74 -9.51
C ALA A 62 -16.43 -2.71 -8.75
N ASP A 63 -16.18 -2.99 -7.47
CA ASP A 63 -15.38 -2.18 -6.56
C ASP A 63 -13.88 -2.21 -6.86
N LEU A 64 -13.37 -3.27 -7.52
CA LEU A 64 -11.96 -3.38 -7.90
C LEU A 64 -11.50 -2.23 -8.79
N SER A 65 -12.38 -1.72 -9.66
CA SER A 65 -12.08 -0.55 -10.50
C SER A 65 -11.84 0.73 -9.68
N LEU A 66 -12.56 0.88 -8.57
CA LEU A 66 -12.44 2.02 -7.65
C LEU A 66 -11.14 1.98 -6.84
N THR A 67 -10.60 0.78 -6.59
CA THR A 67 -9.28 0.59 -5.98
C THR A 67 -8.16 1.23 -6.81
N PHE A 68 -8.32 1.29 -8.14
CA PHE A 68 -7.35 1.90 -9.06
C PHE A 68 -7.68 3.36 -9.42
N ASP A 69 -8.80 3.89 -8.95
CA ASP A 69 -9.20 5.27 -9.23
C ASP A 69 -8.51 6.27 -8.28
N ASP A 70 -8.71 7.56 -8.54
CA ASP A 70 -8.25 8.66 -7.71
C ASP A 70 -8.97 8.64 -6.36
N LEU A 71 -8.18 8.55 -5.28
CA LEU A 71 -8.65 8.53 -3.91
C LEU A 71 -9.55 9.72 -3.57
N SER A 72 -9.30 10.89 -4.17
CA SER A 72 -10.08 12.08 -3.88
C SER A 72 -11.57 11.86 -4.16
N LYS A 73 -11.93 11.06 -5.17
CA LYS A 73 -13.33 10.76 -5.51
C LYS A 73 -14.02 9.99 -4.40
N THR A 74 -13.37 8.95 -3.87
CA THR A 74 -13.89 8.21 -2.72
C THR A 74 -13.94 9.08 -1.48
N VAL A 75 -12.94 9.94 -1.25
CA VAL A 75 -12.95 10.87 -0.11
C VAL A 75 -14.10 11.89 -0.23
N ASP A 76 -14.33 12.44 -1.42
CA ASP A 76 -15.37 13.44 -1.72
C ASP A 76 -16.80 12.90 -1.48
N GLU A 77 -17.01 11.58 -1.55
CA GLU A 77 -18.31 10.95 -1.26
C GLU A 77 -18.69 10.99 0.23
N PHE A 78 -17.68 10.99 1.13
CA PHE A 78 -17.92 10.86 2.57
C PHE A 78 -17.48 12.09 3.38
N VAL A 79 -16.51 12.86 2.89
CA VAL A 79 -15.82 13.89 3.66
C VAL A 79 -16.16 15.28 3.12
N THR A 80 -16.89 16.03 3.92
CA THR A 80 -17.19 17.44 3.64
C THR A 80 -16.52 18.38 4.63
N VAL A 81 -16.09 17.88 5.80
CA VAL A 81 -15.40 18.69 6.81
C VAL A 81 -13.97 19.02 6.32
N PRO A 82 -13.61 20.31 6.14
CA PRO A 82 -12.32 20.71 5.58
C PRO A 82 -11.11 20.21 6.38
N PHE A 83 -11.20 20.20 7.71
CA PHE A 83 -10.13 19.67 8.56
C PHE A 83 -9.86 18.19 8.25
N LEU A 84 -10.91 17.38 8.14
CA LEU A 84 -10.78 15.95 7.87
C LEU A 84 -10.20 15.71 6.48
N ARG A 85 -10.61 16.49 5.48
CA ARG A 85 -10.03 16.44 4.13
C ARG A 85 -8.53 16.74 4.14
N ASN A 86 -8.13 17.84 4.78
CA ASN A 86 -6.72 18.22 4.86
C ASN A 86 -5.88 17.19 5.64
N PHE A 87 -6.46 16.57 6.66
CA PHE A 87 -5.82 15.47 7.38
C PHE A 87 -5.57 14.26 6.46
N ILE A 88 -6.56 13.87 5.64
CA ILE A 88 -6.40 12.78 4.66
C ILE A 88 -5.33 13.13 3.61
N ASP A 89 -5.32 14.36 3.10
CA ASP A 89 -4.29 14.83 2.17
C ASP A 89 -2.90 14.77 2.80
N THR A 90 -2.77 15.10 4.08
CA THR A 90 -1.51 15.00 4.84
C THR A 90 -1.07 13.55 4.96
N MET A 91 -1.99 12.60 5.18
CA MET A 91 -1.67 11.17 5.21
C MET A 91 -1.20 10.64 3.86
N CYS A 92 -1.54 11.30 2.75
CA CYS A 92 -1.05 10.92 1.43
C CYS A 92 0.42 11.27 1.19
N ILE A 93 1.09 11.99 2.09
CA ILE A 93 2.53 12.30 1.99
C ILE A 93 3.41 11.06 1.81
N PHE A 94 3.00 9.91 2.34
CA PHE A 94 3.71 8.63 2.17
C PHE A 94 3.76 8.16 0.71
N CYS A 95 2.86 8.66 -0.14
CA CYS A 95 2.83 8.37 -1.56
C CYS A 95 3.60 9.42 -2.40
N GLY A 96 4.06 10.51 -1.79
CA GLY A 96 4.70 11.63 -2.50
C GLY A 96 3.74 12.56 -3.26
N PHE A 97 2.42 12.38 -3.09
CA PHE A 97 1.36 13.16 -3.75
C PHE A 97 0.21 13.48 -2.76
N PRO A 98 -0.57 14.56 -2.95
CA PRO A 98 -1.84 14.76 -2.24
C PRO A 98 -2.87 13.66 -2.62
N ALA A 99 -4.04 13.59 -1.97
CA ALA A 99 -5.02 12.53 -2.26
C ALA A 99 -5.44 12.53 -3.74
N LYS A 100 -5.51 13.72 -4.34
CA LYS A 100 -5.64 13.87 -5.80
C LYS A 100 -4.39 13.35 -6.51
N GLY A 101 -4.57 12.29 -7.30
CA GLY A 101 -3.50 11.58 -7.99
C GLY A 101 -2.91 10.41 -7.19
N ALA A 102 -3.33 10.20 -5.94
CA ALA A 102 -3.02 8.97 -5.22
C ALA A 102 -4.04 7.90 -5.59
N MET A 103 -3.57 6.71 -5.97
CA MET A 103 -4.46 5.56 -6.15
C MET A 103 -5.10 5.17 -4.82
N THR A 104 -6.44 4.97 -4.81
CA THR A 104 -7.21 4.56 -3.62
C THR A 104 -6.58 3.35 -2.91
N ALA A 105 -6.05 2.39 -3.68
CA ALA A 105 -5.31 1.22 -3.18
C ALA A 105 -4.22 1.54 -2.14
N HIS A 106 -3.48 2.63 -2.33
CA HIS A 106 -2.37 2.96 -1.43
C HIS A 106 -2.85 3.35 -0.05
N LEU A 107 -3.88 4.20 0.03
CA LEU A 107 -4.43 4.60 1.32
C LEU A 107 -5.23 3.45 1.95
N LEU A 108 -5.89 2.58 1.16
CA LEU A 108 -6.53 1.36 1.66
C LEU A 108 -5.56 0.51 2.47
N TYR A 109 -4.40 0.19 1.90
CA TYR A 109 -3.40 -0.66 2.56
C TYR A 109 -2.75 0.05 3.75
N ILE A 110 -2.37 1.31 3.59
CA ILE A 110 -1.58 2.04 4.59
C ILE A 110 -2.45 2.48 5.77
N LEU A 111 -3.68 2.96 5.51
CA LEU A 111 -4.52 3.55 6.54
C LEU A 111 -5.02 2.51 7.54
N GLU A 112 -5.45 1.33 7.08
CA GLU A 112 -5.84 0.26 7.99
C GLU A 112 -4.69 -0.12 8.94
N ARG A 113 -3.47 -0.20 8.40
CA ARG A 113 -2.26 -0.54 9.17
C ARG A 113 -1.92 0.51 10.22
N PHE A 114 -2.17 1.79 9.97
CA PHE A 114 -1.95 2.84 10.96
C PHE A 114 -2.84 2.74 12.20
N PHE A 115 -3.99 2.09 12.09
CA PHE A 115 -4.95 1.96 13.20
C PHE A 115 -4.96 0.56 13.83
N GLU A 116 -4.01 -0.31 13.46
CA GLU A 116 -3.78 -1.55 14.20
C GLU A 116 -3.21 -1.23 15.59
N GLU A 117 -3.62 -1.99 16.63
CA GLU A 117 -3.16 -1.75 18.01
C GLU A 117 -1.64 -1.88 18.17
N THR A 118 -1.01 -2.67 17.31
CA THR A 118 0.44 -2.90 17.28
C THR A 118 1.19 -1.88 16.43
N ALA A 119 0.48 -0.95 15.77
CA ALA A 119 1.10 0.05 14.92
C ALA A 119 1.94 1.03 15.76
N ALA A 120 3.21 1.14 15.42
CA ALA A 120 4.14 2.05 16.10
C ALA A 120 5.08 2.71 15.09
N PHE A 121 5.27 4.01 15.25
CA PHE A 121 6.36 4.71 14.57
C PHE A 121 7.67 4.33 15.24
N SER A 122 8.53 3.65 14.48
CA SER A 122 9.85 3.23 14.95
C SER A 122 10.94 3.97 14.19
N VAL A 123 11.97 4.42 14.91
CA VAL A 123 13.16 5.03 14.33
C VAL A 123 14.35 4.10 14.57
N PRO A 124 15.11 3.73 13.52
CA PRO A 124 16.30 2.90 13.71
C PRO A 124 17.30 3.59 14.64
N ILE A 125 17.80 2.85 15.62
CA ILE A 125 18.89 3.30 16.47
C ILE A 125 20.11 3.59 15.57
N GLY A 126 20.67 4.80 15.66
CA GLY A 126 21.77 5.24 14.79
C GLY A 126 21.33 5.84 13.44
N GLY A 127 20.02 5.92 13.18
CA GLY A 127 19.48 6.53 11.97
C GLY A 127 19.31 5.55 10.80
N THR A 128 18.79 6.04 9.68
CA THR A 128 18.42 5.20 8.53
C THR A 128 19.61 4.48 7.89
N CYS A 129 20.82 5.02 8.00
CA CYS A 129 22.04 4.37 7.50
C CYS A 129 22.33 3.04 8.18
N GLU A 130 21.94 2.86 9.46
CA GLU A 130 22.19 1.61 10.18
C GLU A 130 21.37 0.43 9.64
N LEU A 131 20.26 0.68 8.93
CA LEU A 131 19.56 -0.38 8.21
C LEU A 131 20.47 -1.00 7.14
N GLY A 132 21.13 -0.17 6.33
CA GLY A 132 22.10 -0.62 5.33
C GLY A 132 23.27 -1.35 5.96
N ASN A 133 23.84 -0.80 7.03
CA ASN A 133 24.97 -1.42 7.75
C ASN A 133 24.57 -2.77 8.36
N THR A 134 23.36 -2.90 8.89
CA THR A 134 22.86 -4.16 9.45
C THR A 134 22.72 -5.24 8.38
N LEU A 135 22.17 -4.89 7.21
CA LEU A 135 22.05 -5.80 6.08
C LEU A 135 23.43 -6.22 5.55
N GLN A 136 24.39 -5.29 5.45
CA GLN A 136 25.77 -5.60 5.07
C GLN A 136 26.40 -6.60 6.04
N ARG A 137 26.32 -6.37 7.35
CA ARG A 137 26.85 -7.29 8.36
C ARG A 137 26.23 -8.68 8.23
N GLY A 138 24.92 -8.75 7.98
CA GLY A 138 24.20 -10.00 7.72
C GLY A 138 24.75 -10.71 6.49
N LEU A 139 24.86 -10.02 5.37
CA LEU A 139 25.40 -10.55 4.11
C LEU A 139 26.81 -11.13 4.28
N GLU A 140 27.72 -10.36 4.87
CA GLU A 140 29.12 -10.74 5.07
C GLU A 140 29.27 -11.93 6.04
N LYS A 141 28.44 -11.97 7.10
CA LYS A 141 28.40 -13.10 8.04
C LYS A 141 28.12 -14.45 7.37
N TYR A 142 27.33 -14.44 6.29
CA TYR A 142 27.00 -15.65 5.51
C TYR A 142 27.86 -15.80 4.25
N GLY A 143 29.00 -15.11 4.17
CA GLY A 143 29.97 -15.24 3.08
C GLY A 143 29.64 -14.46 1.80
N GLY A 144 28.60 -13.61 1.84
CA GLY A 144 28.29 -12.68 0.76
C GLY A 144 29.32 -11.56 0.66
N LYS A 145 29.32 -10.87 -0.48
CA LYS A 145 30.23 -9.74 -0.77
C LYS A 145 29.43 -8.53 -1.21
N LEU A 146 29.79 -7.35 -0.71
CA LEU A 146 29.26 -6.07 -1.15
C LEU A 146 30.30 -5.34 -1.99
N GLN A 147 29.93 -4.93 -3.20
CA GLN A 147 30.74 -4.06 -4.04
C GLN A 147 30.03 -2.71 -4.19
N LEU A 148 30.68 -1.64 -3.73
CA LEU A 148 30.19 -0.28 -3.87
C LEU A 148 30.82 0.37 -5.11
N ASN A 149 30.17 1.41 -5.64
CA ASN A 149 30.60 2.09 -6.87
C ASN A 149 30.72 1.15 -8.09
N ALA A 150 29.95 0.06 -8.09
CA ALA A 150 29.87 -0.91 -9.17
C ALA A 150 28.61 -0.62 -9.99
N HIS A 151 28.70 0.29 -10.96
CA HIS A 151 27.61 0.49 -11.92
C HIS A 151 27.44 -0.79 -12.75
N VAL A 152 26.22 -1.13 -13.15
CA VAL A 152 25.99 -2.28 -14.03
C VAL A 152 25.72 -1.73 -15.43
N ASP A 153 26.64 -1.98 -16.35
CA ASP A 153 26.55 -1.54 -17.74
C ASP A 153 25.65 -2.44 -18.58
N GLU A 154 25.69 -3.75 -18.34
CA GLU A 154 25.00 -4.75 -19.17
C GLU A 154 24.57 -5.97 -18.36
N ILE A 155 23.37 -6.49 -18.65
CA ILE A 155 22.93 -7.82 -18.20
C ILE A 155 23.29 -8.82 -19.31
N LEU A 156 24.11 -9.82 -18.98
CA LEU A 156 24.55 -10.84 -19.93
C LEU A 156 23.48 -11.92 -20.09
N ILE A 157 23.01 -12.15 -21.32
CA ILE A 157 21.97 -13.14 -21.64
C ILE A 157 22.51 -14.22 -22.59
N GLU A 158 22.34 -15.48 -22.22
CA GLU A 158 22.62 -16.64 -23.08
C GLU A 158 21.39 -17.54 -23.17
N ASN A 159 21.00 -17.94 -24.39
CA ASN A 159 19.84 -18.80 -24.63
C ASN A 159 18.56 -18.33 -23.92
N GLY A 160 18.36 -17.00 -23.84
CA GLY A 160 17.20 -16.40 -23.17
C GLY A 160 17.25 -16.38 -21.64
N ARG A 161 18.41 -16.66 -21.01
CA ARG A 161 18.59 -16.62 -19.55
C ARG A 161 19.72 -15.66 -19.14
N ALA A 162 19.52 -14.95 -18.04
CA ALA A 162 20.58 -14.12 -17.45
C ALA A 162 21.68 -15.01 -16.84
N VAL A 163 22.91 -14.79 -17.26
CA VAL A 163 24.10 -15.54 -16.80
C VAL A 163 25.10 -14.68 -16.02
N GLY A 164 24.94 -13.37 -16.02
CA GLY A 164 25.80 -12.46 -15.27
C GLY A 164 25.51 -11.00 -15.57
N VAL A 165 26.40 -10.14 -15.06
CA VAL A 165 26.40 -8.70 -15.33
C VAL A 165 27.81 -8.24 -15.69
N ARG A 166 27.88 -7.21 -16.52
CA ARG A 166 29.10 -6.43 -16.76
C ARG A 166 29.03 -5.16 -15.93
N LEU A 167 30.09 -4.89 -15.19
CA LEU A 167 30.27 -3.66 -14.40
C LEU A 167 31.07 -2.62 -15.18
#